data_AF-A0A8J6ZE41-F1
#
_entry.id   AF-A0A8J6ZE41-F1
#
_cell.length_a   1.000
_cell.length_b   1.000
_cell.length_c   1.000
_cell.angle_alpha   90.00
_cell.angle_beta   90.00
_cell.angle_gamma   90.00
#
_symmetry.space_group_name_H-M   'P 1'
#
loop_
_entity.id
_entity.type
_entity.pdbx_description
1 polymer ?
#
loop_
_entity_poly.entity_id
_entity_poly.type
_entity_poly.pdbx_seq_one_letter_code
_entity_poly.pdbx_strand_id
1 'polypeptide(L)'
;MQITLSTQQSQVLEFLSQQGGYTSLEDAIDTALVLLADEIIQQDSEETTEYLAWVEQTRLKIEEGVRAAERGDILNVDVVLARLRSKVEAAADRETLPVY
;
A
#
# COMPACT_ATOMS: atom_id res chain seq x y z
N MET A 1 28.66 -20.51 6.54
CA MET A 1 28.42 -19.05 6.41
C MET A 1 29.09 -18.35 7.59
N GLN A 2 29.72 -17.17 7.44
CA GLN A 2 30.33 -16.46 8.59
C GLN A 2 29.54 -15.19 8.92
N ILE A 3 28.76 -15.27 9.98
CA ILE A 3 27.89 -14.21 10.49
C ILE A 3 28.26 -13.95 11.94
N THR A 4 28.40 -12.68 12.29
CA THR A 4 28.65 -12.26 13.67
C THR A 4 27.32 -11.87 14.29
N LEU A 5 26.87 -12.65 15.26
CA LEU A 5 25.64 -12.39 16.00
C LEU A 5 25.92 -11.42 17.15
N SER A 6 24.93 -10.61 17.50
CA SER A 6 24.99 -9.84 18.75
C SER A 6 24.87 -10.78 19.95
N THR A 7 25.36 -10.34 21.11
CA THR A 7 25.27 -11.10 22.36
C THR A 7 23.82 -11.52 22.67
N GLN A 8 22.85 -10.66 22.38
CA GLN A 8 21.44 -10.94 22.58
C GLN A 8 20.92 -12.03 21.62
N GLN A 9 21.28 -11.96 20.34
CA GLN A 9 20.90 -12.96 19.35
C GLN A 9 21.47 -14.34 19.70
N SER A 10 22.73 -14.40 20.14
CA SER A 10 23.36 -15.65 20.58
C SER A 10 22.64 -16.27 21.77
N GLN A 11 22.25 -15.48 22.78
CA GLN A 11 21.52 -15.98 23.94
C GLN A 11 20.14 -16.54 23.58
N VAL A 12 19.41 -15.87 22.69
CA VAL A 12 18.10 -16.33 22.23
C VAL A 12 18.23 -17.66 21.48
N LEU A 13 19.18 -17.76 20.55
CA LEU A 13 19.37 -18.98 19.77
C LEU A 13 19.89 -20.15 20.60
N GLU A 14 20.77 -19.88 21.58
CA GLU A 14 21.27 -20.89 22.51
C GLU A 14 20.13 -21.42 23.41
N PHE A 15 19.27 -20.53 23.89
CA PHE A 15 18.06 -20.91 24.63
C PHE A 15 17.11 -21.77 23.80
N LEU A 16 16.84 -21.37 22.55
CA LEU A 16 15.97 -22.11 21.63
C LEU A 16 16.53 -23.49 21.26
N SER A 17 17.86 -23.59 21.09
CA SER A 17 18.53 -24.86 20.85
C SER A 17 18.45 -25.79 22.06
N GLN A 18 18.61 -25.25 23.28
CA GLN A 18 18.50 -26.03 24.54
C GLN A 18 17.08 -26.52 24.82
N GLN A 19 16.04 -25.84 24.32
CA GLN A 19 14.64 -26.28 24.46
C GLN A 19 14.29 -27.48 23.58
N GLY A 20 15.23 -27.98 22.75
CA GLY A 20 15.03 -29.14 21.90
C GLY A 20 14.15 -28.86 20.67
N GLY A 21 13.86 -27.59 20.39
CA GLY A 21 13.12 -27.17 19.19
C GLY A 21 13.96 -27.18 17.91
N TYR A 22 15.29 -27.24 18.03
CA TYR A 22 16.23 -27.21 16.91
C TYR A 22 17.39 -28.17 17.14
N THR A 23 17.81 -28.84 16.08
CA THR A 23 18.84 -29.89 16.10
C THR A 23 20.25 -29.32 16.30
N SER A 24 20.45 -28.06 15.93
CA SER A 24 21.69 -27.31 16.11
C SER A 24 21.42 -25.80 16.07
N LEU A 25 22.45 -25.01 16.41
CA LEU A 25 22.42 -23.56 16.25
C LEU A 25 22.23 -23.15 14.77
N GLU A 26 22.83 -23.90 13.84
CA GLU A 26 22.71 -23.68 12.40
C GLU A 26 21.27 -23.92 11.93
N ASP A 27 20.63 -25.00 12.39
CA ASP A 27 19.22 -25.33 12.11
C ASP A 27 18.25 -24.23 12.60
N ALA A 28 18.53 -23.66 13.78
CA ALA A 28 17.77 -22.53 14.32
C ALA A 28 17.94 -21.26 13.47
N ILE A 29 19.17 -20.99 12.98
CA ILE A 29 19.46 -19.83 12.13
C ILE A 29 18.79 -19.99 10.76
N ASP A 30 18.92 -21.16 10.14
CA ASP A 30 18.32 -21.44 8.83
C ASP A 30 16.79 -21.32 8.90
N THR A 31 16.17 -21.86 9.94
CA THR A 31 14.72 -21.73 10.16
C THR A 31 14.32 -20.26 10.35
N ALA A 32 15.08 -19.49 11.14
CA ALA A 32 14.79 -18.07 11.35
C ALA A 32 14.90 -17.26 10.03
N LEU A 33 15.85 -17.59 9.17
CA LEU A 33 16.03 -16.94 7.87
C LEU A 33 14.90 -17.30 6.89
N VAL A 34 14.41 -18.54 6.91
CA VAL A 34 13.23 -18.95 6.12
C VAL A 34 11.99 -18.19 6.57
N LEU A 35 11.74 -18.11 7.88
CA LEU A 35 10.60 -17.37 8.42
C LEU A 35 10.67 -15.88 8.09
N LEU A 36 11.86 -15.29 8.16
CA LEU A 36 12.08 -13.90 7.75
C LEU A 36 11.82 -13.71 6.25
N ALA A 37 12.28 -14.64 5.41
CA ALA A 37 12.03 -14.58 3.97
C ALA A 37 10.53 -14.71 3.66
N ASP A 38 9.82 -15.63 4.32
CA ASP A 38 8.37 -15.80 4.16
C ASP A 38 7.60 -14.56 4.63
N GLU A 39 7.98 -13.94 5.73
CA GLU A 39 7.40 -12.68 6.22
C GLU A 39 7.65 -11.53 5.22
N ILE A 40 8.87 -11.40 4.69
CA ILE A 40 9.20 -10.38 3.68
C ILE A 40 8.38 -10.60 2.40
N ILE A 41 8.28 -11.85 1.93
CA ILE A 41 7.47 -12.19 0.75
C ILE A 41 5.98 -11.93 1.00
N GLN A 42 5.48 -12.20 2.22
CA GLN A 42 4.09 -11.91 2.59
C GLN A 42 3.84 -10.40 2.67
N GLN A 43 4.76 -9.62 3.23
CA GLN A 43 4.66 -8.15 3.26
C GLN A 43 4.66 -7.56 1.84
N ASP A 44 5.56 -8.04 0.96
CA ASP A 44 5.56 -7.67 -0.46
C ASP A 44 4.28 -8.12 -1.19
N SER A 45 3.58 -9.14 -0.69
CA SER A 45 2.31 -9.61 -1.26
C SER A 45 1.08 -8.84 -0.76
N GLU A 46 1.12 -8.32 0.47
CA GLU A 46 0.06 -7.48 1.05
C GLU A 46 0.07 -6.07 0.44
N GLU A 47 1.25 -5.54 0.09
CA GLU A 47 1.40 -4.29 -0.62
C GLU A 47 1.67 -4.51 -2.12
N THR A 48 0.70 -5.10 -2.82
CA THR A 48 0.75 -5.21 -4.29
C THR A 48 1.15 -3.86 -4.92
N THR A 49 1.99 -3.88 -5.96
CA THR A 49 2.44 -2.67 -6.69
C THR A 49 1.26 -1.77 -7.10
N GLU A 50 0.11 -2.36 -7.40
CA GLU A 50 -1.13 -1.64 -7.71
C GLU A 50 -1.71 -0.89 -6.51
N TYR A 51 -1.70 -1.51 -5.32
CA TYR A 51 -2.11 -0.86 -4.08
C TYR A 51 -1.20 0.32 -3.74
N LEU A 52 0.12 0.13 -3.81
CA LEU A 52 1.09 1.22 -3.57
C LEU A 52 0.92 2.37 -4.58
N ALA A 53 0.69 2.05 -5.86
CA ALA A 53 0.39 3.05 -6.87
C ALA A 53 -0.92 3.79 -6.58
N TRP A 54 -1.96 3.08 -6.12
CA TRP A 54 -3.24 3.69 -5.73
C TRP A 54 -3.09 4.61 -4.51
N VAL A 55 -2.33 4.19 -3.49
CA VAL A 55 -2.04 5.00 -2.29
C VAL A 55 -1.36 6.31 -2.71
N GLU A 56 -0.31 6.22 -3.52
CA GLU A 56 0.45 7.40 -3.95
C GLU A 56 -0.40 8.34 -4.81
N GLN A 57 -1.19 7.81 -5.74
CA GLN A 57 -2.14 8.61 -6.52
C GLN A 57 -3.18 9.30 -5.64
N THR A 58 -3.66 8.61 -4.61
CA THR A 58 -4.65 9.16 -3.67
C THR A 58 -4.04 10.29 -2.84
N ARG A 59 -2.82 10.10 -2.34
CA ARG A 59 -2.07 11.14 -1.61
C ARG A 59 -1.93 12.42 -2.44
N LEU A 60 -1.51 12.29 -3.71
CA LEU A 60 -1.35 13.44 -4.61
C LEU A 60 -2.68 14.18 -4.85
N LYS A 61 -3.78 13.46 -5.06
CA LYS A 61 -5.12 14.06 -5.24
C LYS A 61 -5.60 14.79 -3.99
N ILE A 62 -5.33 14.25 -2.80
CA ILE A 62 -5.67 14.91 -1.53
C ILE A 62 -4.87 16.21 -1.40
N GLU A 63 -3.57 16.19 -1.64
CA GLU A 63 -2.74 17.40 -1.57
C GLU A 63 -3.19 18.49 -2.55
N GLU A 64 -3.58 18.09 -3.76
CA GLU A 64 -4.17 19.02 -4.72
C GLU A 64 -5.45 19.66 -4.18
N GLY A 65 -6.35 18.84 -3.62
CA GLY A 65 -7.60 19.30 -3.01
C GLY A 65 -7.37 20.25 -1.82
N VAL A 66 -6.39 19.95 -0.96
CA VAL A 66 -5.99 20.81 0.16
C VAL A 66 -5.49 22.16 -0.36
N ARG A 67 -4.56 22.17 -1.32
CA ARG A 67 -4.03 23.41 -1.92
C ARG A 67 -5.12 24.24 -2.61
N ALA A 68 -6.08 23.58 -3.26
CA ALA A 68 -7.23 24.25 -3.87
C ALA A 68 -8.13 24.90 -2.81
N ALA A 69 -8.43 24.16 -1.73
CA ALA A 69 -9.23 24.68 -0.63
C ALA A 69 -8.56 25.88 0.06
N GLU A 70 -7.24 25.84 0.27
CA GLU A 70 -6.46 26.95 0.84
C GLU A 70 -6.54 28.24 -0.01
N ARG A 71 -6.65 28.12 -1.34
CA ARG A 71 -6.85 29.25 -2.24
C ARG A 71 -8.30 29.73 -2.32
N GLY A 72 -9.22 29.05 -1.65
CA GLY A 72 -10.66 29.31 -1.72
C GLY A 72 -11.34 28.72 -2.95
N ASP A 73 -10.68 27.80 -3.67
CA ASP A 73 -11.23 27.08 -4.84
C ASP A 73 -12.21 25.98 -4.38
N ILE A 74 -13.18 26.33 -3.52
CA ILE A 74 -14.19 25.43 -2.96
C ILE A 74 -15.49 25.64 -3.73
N LEU A 75 -16.08 24.56 -4.23
CA LEU A 75 -17.34 24.61 -4.96
C LEU A 75 -18.52 24.26 -4.04
N ASN A 76 -19.59 25.05 -4.15
CA ASN A 76 -20.87 24.70 -3.53
C ASN A 76 -21.47 23.46 -4.21
N VAL A 77 -21.95 22.51 -3.41
CA VAL A 77 -22.51 21.23 -3.88
C VAL A 77 -23.67 21.40 -4.87
N ASP A 78 -24.56 22.38 -4.66
CA ASP A 78 -25.70 22.62 -5.54
C ASP A 78 -25.23 23.08 -6.93
N VAL A 79 -24.16 23.88 -6.98
CA VAL A 79 -23.54 24.32 -8.24
C VAL A 79 -22.87 23.14 -8.95
N VAL A 80 -22.22 22.24 -8.21
CA VAL A 80 -21.62 21.02 -8.77
C VAL A 80 -22.70 20.12 -9.37
N LEU A 81 -23.78 19.86 -8.63
CA LEU A 81 -24.88 19.02 -9.08
C LEU A 81 -25.59 19.60 -10.30
N ALA A 82 -25.84 20.92 -10.33
CA ALA A 82 -26.42 21.58 -11.48
C ALA A 82 -25.53 21.44 -12.73
N ARG A 83 -24.21 21.66 -12.59
CA ARG A 83 -23.25 21.50 -13.70
C ARG A 83 -23.15 20.05 -14.18
N LEU A 84 -23.19 19.08 -13.27
CA LEU A 84 -23.20 17.66 -13.63
C LEU A 84 -24.47 17.30 -14.40
N ARG A 85 -25.65 17.72 -13.92
CA ARG A 85 -26.92 17.50 -14.62
C ARG A 85 -26.88 18.06 -16.05
N SER A 86 -26.45 19.32 -16.22
CA SER A 86 -26.34 19.93 -17.54
C SER A 86 -25.35 19.21 -18.47
N LYS A 87 -24.26 18.63 -17.93
CA LYS A 87 -23.33 17.82 -18.74
C LYS A 87 -23.98 16.52 -19.21
N VAL A 88 -24.77 15.86 -18.36
CA VAL A 88 -25.51 14.64 -18.72
C VAL A 88 -26.56 14.95 -19.78
N GLU A 89 -27.33 16.02 -19.60
CA GLU A 89 -28.35 16.47 -20.56
C GLU A 89 -27.71 16.78 -21.93
N ALA A 90 -26.61 17.53 -21.96
CA ALA A 90 -25.89 17.85 -23.19
C ALA A 90 -25.30 16.59 -23.89
N ALA A 91 -24.87 15.58 -23.13
CA ALA A 91 -24.39 14.33 -23.69
C ALA A 91 -25.53 13.52 -24.33
N ALA A 92 -26.70 13.48 -23.68
CA ALA A 92 -27.89 12.82 -24.20
C ALA A 92 -28.41 13.49 -25.49
N ASP A 93 -28.49 14.82 -25.51
CA ASP A 93 -28.92 15.57 -26.70
C ASP A 93 -27.96 15.35 -27.88
N ARG A 94 -26.65 15.24 -27.61
CA ARG A 94 -25.63 14.99 -28.63
C ARG A 94 -25.70 13.59 -29.25
N GLU A 95 -26.24 12.60 -28.52
CA GLU A 95 -26.49 11.25 -29.03
C GLU A 95 -27.74 11.18 -29.93
N THR A 96 -28.64 12.16 -29.82
CA THR A 96 -29.91 12.22 -30.58
C THR A 96 -29.87 13.04 -31.88
N LEU A 97 -28.73 13.66 -32.23
CA LEU A 97 -28.59 14.37 -33.51
C LEU A 97 -28.21 13.40 -34.64
N PRO A 98 -28.94 13.35 -35.77
CA PRO A 98 -28.51 12.58 -36.92
C PRO A 98 -27.23 13.20 -37.50
N VAL A 99 -26.22 12.36 -37.69
CA VAL A 99 -25.05 12.68 -38.50
C VAL A 99 -25.54 12.90 -39.94
N TYR A 100 -25.60 14.16 -40.36
CA TYR A 100 -25.81 14.55 -41.75
C TYR A 100 -24.48 14.62 -42.50
#